data_AF-A0AAW9IAY2-F1
#
_entry.id   AF-A0AAW9IAY2-F1
#
_cell.length_a   1.000
_cell.length_b   1.000
_cell.length_c   1.000
_cell.angle_alpha   90.00
_cell.angle_beta   90.00
_cell.angle_gamma   90.00
#
_symmetry.space_group_name_H-M   'P 1'
#
loop_
_entity.id
_entity.type
_entity.pdbx_description
1 polymer ?
#
loop_
_entity_poly.entity_id
_entity_poly.type
_entity_poly.pdbx_seq_one_letter_code
_entity_poly.pdbx_strand_id
1 'polypeptide(L)' 'MFDIENIHGPKTIEGALDILESRENVKIIAGGTDVFIKLHHGSMQGVELLSLRDIEELKDIK' A
#
# COMPACT_ATOMS: atom_id res chain seq x y z
N MET A 1 -4.35 -16.74 6.94
CA MET A 1 -3.73 -15.45 7.32
C MET A 1 -3.29 -14.77 6.05
N PHE A 2 -3.45 -13.45 5.90
CA PHE A 2 -2.96 -12.75 4.71
C PHE A 2 -1.44 -12.81 4.66
N ASP A 3 -0.89 -13.05 3.48
CA ASP A 3 0.55 -13.11 3.25
C ASP A 3 1.11 -11.71 2.99
N ILE A 4 1.19 -10.93 4.07
CA ILE A 4 1.68 -9.54 4.08
C ILE A 4 2.94 -9.51 4.96
N GLU A 5 4.05 -9.07 4.39
CA GLU A 5 5.33 -8.98 5.09
C GLU A 5 5.44 -7.71 5.92
N ASN A 6 4.96 -6.59 5.39
CA ASN A 6 5.05 -5.29 6.04
C ASN A 6 3.99 -4.31 5.54
N ILE A 7 3.67 -3.29 6.33
CA ILE A 7 2.76 -2.19 5.95
C ILE A 7 3.42 -0.86 6.28
N HIS A 8 3.63 -0.04 5.25
CA HIS A 8 4.18 1.30 5.32
C HIS A 8 3.06 2.35 5.34
N GLY A 9 3.16 3.34 6.21
CA GLY A 9 2.19 4.44 6.34
C GLY A 9 2.87 5.80 6.31
N PRO A 10 3.34 6.28 5.15
CA PRO A 10 3.90 7.62 5.03
C PRO A 10 2.81 8.69 5.20
N LYS A 11 3.22 9.87 5.65
CA LYS A 11 2.33 11.04 5.82
C LYS A 11 2.40 12.03 4.66
N THR A 12 3.38 11.89 3.78
CA THR A 12 3.61 12.79 2.64
C THR A 12 3.79 11.97 1.36
N ILE A 13 3.60 12.64 0.21
CA ILE A 13 3.79 12.03 -1.10
C ILE A 13 5.25 11.62 -1.30
N GLU A 14 6.20 12.45 -0.87
CA GLU A 14 7.63 12.19 -1.00
C GLU A 14 8.03 10.92 -0.25
N GLY A 15 7.57 10.77 1.00
CA GLY A 15 7.83 9.55 1.77
C GLY A 15 7.20 8.30 1.16
N ALA A 16 6.09 8.43 0.43
CA ALA A 16 5.50 7.34 -0.32
C ALA A 16 6.34 6.97 -1.55
N LEU A 17 6.85 7.98 -2.29
CA LEU A 17 7.72 7.80 -3.45
C LEU A 17 9.05 7.15 -3.06
N ASP A 18 9.69 7.61 -1.98
CA ASP A 18 10.95 7.03 -1.48
C ASP A 18 10.81 5.53 -1.18
N ILE A 19 9.66 5.10 -0.66
CA ILE A 19 9.39 3.70 -0.35
C ILE A 19 9.16 2.89 -1.64
N LEU A 20 8.50 3.46 -2.64
CA LEU A 20 8.29 2.82 -3.94
C LEU A 20 9.59 2.70 -4.73
N GLU A 21 10.49 3.69 -4.65
CA GLU A 21 11.78 3.66 -5.33
C GLU A 21 12.78 2.70 -4.67
N SER A 22 12.72 2.56 -3.35
CA SER A 22 13.67 1.72 -2.60
C SER A 22 13.33 0.23 -2.56
N ARG A 23 12.15 -0.18 -3.03
CA ARG A 23 11.65 -1.57 -2.88
C ARG A 23 10.86 -2.04 -4.10
N GLU A 24 11.21 -3.21 -4.62
CA GLU A 24 10.58 -3.75 -5.84
C GLU A 24 9.21 -4.42 -5.63
N ASN A 25 8.89 -4.91 -4.42
CA ASN A 25 7.67 -5.69 -4.15
C ASN A 25 6.66 -4.99 -3.22
N VAL A 26 6.52 -3.67 -3.36
CA VAL A 26 5.54 -2.88 -2.61
C VAL A 26 4.26 -2.70 -3.43
N LYS A 27 3.11 -3.01 -2.83
CA LYS A 27 1.78 -2.80 -3.41
C LYS A 27 1.07 -1.64 -2.71
N ILE A 28 0.58 -0.70 -3.50
CA ILE A 28 -0.17 0.44 -3.00
C ILE A 28 -1.55 -0.02 -2.53
N ILE A 29 -1.97 0.44 -1.35
CA ILE A 29 -3.31 0.17 -0.79
C ILE A 29 -3.98 1.48 -0.36
N ALA A 30 -5.22 1.68 -0.81
CA ALA A 30 -6.12 2.74 -0.37
C ALA A 30 -7.29 2.13 0.43
N GLY A 31 -8.48 2.02 -0.17
CA GLY A 31 -9.65 1.38 0.47
C GLY A 31 -9.51 -0.13 0.70
N GLY A 32 -8.54 -0.78 0.05
CA GLY A 32 -8.12 -2.15 0.35
C GLY A 32 -8.99 -3.28 -0.19
N THR A 33 -10.22 -3.04 -0.64
CA THR A 33 -11.15 -4.10 -1.08
C THR A 33 -10.54 -5.03 -2.15
N ASP A 34 -10.00 -4.48 -3.24
CA ASP A 34 -9.40 -5.28 -4.32
C ASP A 34 -8.12 -6.01 -3.86
N VAL A 35 -7.27 -5.33 -3.09
CA VAL A 35 -6.01 -5.90 -2.57
C VAL A 35 -6.30 -7.08 -1.64
N PHE A 36 -7.26 -6.94 -0.73
CA PHE A 36 -7.63 -8.03 0.19
C PHE A 36 -8.28 -9.22 -0.52
N ILE A 37 -9.09 -9.00 -1.56
CA ILE A 37 -9.63 -10.09 -2.40
C ILE A 37 -8.48 -10.85 -3.08
N LYS A 38 -7.51 -10.13 -3.65
CA LYS A 38 -6.35 -10.74 -4.33
C LYS A 38 -5.45 -11.53 -3.38
N LEU A 39 -5.19 -11.00 -2.18
CA LEU A 39 -4.47 -11.71 -1.13
C LEU A 39 -5.23 -12.95 -0.66
N HIS A 40 -6.56 -12.87 -0.53
CA HIS A 40 -7.39 -14.00 -0.12
C HIS A 40 -7.35 -15.16 -1.12
N HIS A 41 -7.31 -14.86 -2.42
CA HIS A 41 -7.19 -15.86 -3.48
C HIS A 41 -5.74 -16.33 -3.73
N GLY A 42 -4.75 -15.87 -2.94
CA GLY A 42 -3.35 -16.25 -3.10
C GLY A 42 -2.69 -15.71 -4.36
N SER A 43 -3.30 -14.73 -5.04
CA SER A 43 -2.77 -14.08 -6.24
C SER A 43 -1.69 -13.02 -5.94
N MET A 44 -1.51 -12.71 -4.67
CA MET A 44 -0.45 -11.86 -4.12
C MET A 44 0.11 -12.60 -2.90
N GLN A 45 1.42 -12.82 -2.87
CA GLN A 45 2.15 -13.51 -1.80
C GLN A 45 3.44 -12.77 -1.50
N GLY A 46 3.88 -12.81 -0.25
CA GLY A 46 5.06 -12.10 0.24
C GLY A 46 5.08 -10.60 -0.09
N VAL A 47 3.93 -9.92 -0.04
CA VAL A 47 3.85 -8.51 -0.45
C VAL A 47 4.06 -7.56 0.70
N GLU A 48 4.75 -6.45 0.43
CA GLU A 48 4.73 -5.28 1.29
C GLU A 48 3.63 -4.32 0.83
N LEU A 49 2.95 -3.65 1.77
CA LEU A 49 1.89 -2.70 1.45
C LEU A 49 2.32 -1.27 1.71
N LEU A 50 1.91 -0.35 0.83
CA LEU A 50 2.04 1.10 1.02
C LEU A 50 0.66 1.72 1.19
N SER A 51 0.31 2.07 2.41
CA SER A 51 -0.97 2.68 2.76
C SER A 51 -0.98 4.16 2.42
N LEU A 52 -1.92 4.58 1.57
CA LEU A 52 -2.16 6.00 1.27
C LEU A 52 -3.04 6.70 2.32
N ARG A 53 -3.49 5.96 3.34
CA ARG A 53 -4.49 6.44 4.32
C ARG A 53 -4.09 7.72 5.03
N ASP A 54 -2.81 7.96 5.28
CA ASP A 54 -2.33 9.06 6.11
C ASP A 54 -1.77 10.24 5.31
N ILE A 55 -1.90 10.20 3.98
CA ILE A 55 -1.51 11.30 3.09
C ILE A 55 -2.72 12.20 2.87
N GLU A 56 -2.83 13.27 3.67
CA GLU A 56 -4.00 14.16 3.66
C GLU A 56 -4.23 14.85 2.31
N GLU A 57 -3.17 15.16 1.58
CA GLU A 57 -3.22 15.81 0.25
C GLU A 57 -3.99 14.97 -0.80
N LEU A 58 -4.13 13.66 -0.59
CA LEU A 58 -4.86 12.76 -1.49
C LEU A 58 -6.36 12.66 -1.20
N LYS A 59 -6.87 13.33 -0.15
CA LYS A 59 -8.26 13.20 0.32
C LYS A 59 -9.16 14.37 -0.08
N ASP A 60 -8.63 15.34 -0.82
CA ASP A 60 -9.35 16.55 -1.20
C ASP A 60 -10.22 16.34 -2.46
N ILE A 61 -11.34 17.08 -2.55
CA ILE A 61 -12.21 17.13 -3.73
C ILE A 61 -12.29 18.59 -4.16
N LYS A 62 -11.86 18.89 -5.39
CA LYS A 62 -11.84 20.24 -5.97
C LYS A 62 -12.88 20.41 -7.07
#